data_AF-A0A953KYL8-F1
#
_entry.id   AF-A0A953KYL8-F1
#
_cell.length_a   1.000
_cell.length_b   1.000
_cell.length_c   1.000
_cell.angle_alpha   90.00
_cell.angle_beta   90.00
_cell.angle_gamma   90.00
#
_symmetry.space_group_name_H-M   'P 1'
#
loop_
_entity.id
_entity.type
_entity.pdbx_description
1 polymer ?
#
loop_
_entity_poly.entity_id
_entity_poly.type
_entity_poly.pdbx_seq_one_letter_code
_entity_poly.pdbx_strand_id
1 'polypeptide(L)'
;MNLEQWRICLCGLKDDQAVELGRSLYANIYLNKGKLGIFQTHDGQLLQFWQDRYDHAFFTSSNRARHSDWKDVVARERIERIWWILHVVEGRVPNTACWEAWSSSGRRFPPNRLYIAASYNYLVWLTPKYGGGFKFESAYSAHPNDIERYKKGSRKIWSQ
;
A
#
# COMPACT_ATOMS: atom_id res chain seq x y z
N MET A 1 14.38 -11.62 4.80
CA MET A 1 12.99 -11.90 5.21
C MET A 1 12.20 -12.35 3.99
N ASN A 2 11.43 -13.44 4.08
CA ASN A 2 10.57 -13.89 2.99
C ASN A 2 9.13 -13.40 3.25
N LEU A 3 8.57 -12.57 2.35
CA LEU A 3 7.22 -12.04 2.52
C LEU A 3 6.12 -13.10 2.37
N GLU A 4 6.36 -14.18 1.63
CA GLU A 4 5.33 -15.20 1.38
C GLU A 4 4.88 -15.92 2.66
N GLN A 5 5.72 -15.97 3.70
CA GLN A 5 5.33 -16.55 5.00
C GLN A 5 4.22 -15.76 5.69
N TRP A 6 4.02 -14.49 5.32
CA TRP A 6 3.01 -13.59 5.87
C TRP A 6 1.76 -13.51 4.98
N ARG A 7 1.69 -14.34 3.94
CA ARG A 7 0.52 -14.40 3.07
C ARG A 7 -0.61 -15.15 3.77
N ILE A 8 -1.79 -14.56 3.80
CA ILE A 8 -3.01 -15.20 4.31
C ILE A 8 -3.60 -16.10 3.23
N CYS A 9 -4.02 -17.32 3.58
CA CYS A 9 -4.80 -18.16 2.67
C CYS A 9 -6.25 -17.71 2.67
N LEU A 10 -6.78 -17.39 1.49
CA LEU A 10 -8.22 -17.17 1.29
C LEU A 10 -8.88 -18.39 0.62
N CYS A 11 -8.19 -19.53 0.58
CA CYS A 11 -8.68 -20.77 0.01
C CYS A 11 -10.05 -21.16 0.59
N GLY A 12 -11.03 -21.42 -0.28
CA GLY A 12 -12.38 -21.81 0.11
C GLY A 12 -13.31 -20.66 0.55
N LEU A 13 -12.82 -19.43 0.66
CA LEU A 13 -13.66 -18.27 0.99
C LEU A 13 -14.28 -17.66 -0.25
N LYS A 14 -15.58 -17.35 -0.19
CA LYS A 14 -16.25 -16.44 -1.13
C LYS A 14 -15.74 -15.01 -0.97
N ASP A 15 -16.03 -14.14 -1.93
CA ASP A 15 -15.50 -12.76 -1.94
C ASP A 15 -16.02 -11.90 -0.78
N ASP A 16 -17.29 -12.04 -0.40
CA ASP A 16 -17.87 -11.40 0.78
C ASP A 16 -17.16 -11.84 2.06
N GLN A 17 -16.89 -13.14 2.21
CA GLN A 17 -16.16 -13.71 3.34
C GLN A 17 -14.70 -13.25 3.37
N ALA A 18 -14.05 -13.17 2.21
CA ALA A 18 -12.68 -12.68 2.07
C ALA A 18 -12.59 -11.19 2.45
N VAL A 19 -13.54 -10.37 2.03
CA VAL A 19 -13.63 -8.95 2.40
C VAL A 19 -13.83 -8.78 3.90
N GLU A 20 -14.72 -9.56 4.52
CA GLU A 20 -14.97 -9.49 5.96
C GLU A 20 -13.72 -9.87 6.77
N LEU A 21 -13.03 -10.94 6.36
CA LEU A 21 -11.74 -11.31 6.93
C LEU A 21 -10.70 -10.20 6.72
N GLY A 22 -10.61 -9.62 5.52
CA GLY A 22 -9.71 -8.52 5.20
C GLY A 22 -9.94 -7.31 6.10
N ARG A 23 -11.19 -6.87 6.26
CA ARG A 23 -11.58 -5.77 7.17
C ARG A 23 -11.17 -6.03 8.61
N SER A 24 -11.45 -7.24 9.10
CA SER A 24 -11.06 -7.65 10.45
C SER A 24 -9.54 -7.62 10.64
N LEU A 25 -8.80 -8.15 9.66
CA LEU A 25 -7.34 -8.12 9.68
C LEU A 25 -6.78 -6.70 9.64
N TYR A 26 -7.26 -5.84 8.75
CA TYR A 26 -6.79 -4.45 8.69
C TYR A 26 -7.11 -3.70 9.98
N ALA A 27 -8.29 -3.89 10.56
CA ALA A 27 -8.62 -3.29 11.85
C ALA A 27 -7.61 -3.72 12.93
N ASN A 28 -7.35 -5.03 13.04
CA ASN A 28 -6.46 -5.59 14.05
C ASN A 28 -4.98 -5.20 13.84
N ILE A 29 -4.52 -5.16 12.59
CA ILE A 29 -3.11 -4.88 12.26
C ILE A 29 -2.84 -3.37 12.28
N TYR A 30 -3.76 -2.56 11.75
CA TYR A 30 -3.49 -1.17 11.39
C TYR A 30 -4.25 -0.13 12.20
N LEU A 31 -5.25 -0.48 13.02
CA LEU A 31 -6.05 0.51 13.75
C LEU A 31 -5.85 0.44 15.27
N ASN A 32 -4.65 0.84 15.72
CA ASN A 32 -4.29 0.83 17.16
C ASN A 32 -4.87 1.99 18.00
N LYS A 33 -5.67 2.89 17.39
CA LYS A 33 -6.34 4.04 18.04
C LYS A 33 -7.78 4.17 17.54
N GLY A 34 -8.54 3.09 17.60
CA GLY A 34 -9.96 3.06 17.19
C GLY A 34 -10.12 3.06 15.67
N LYS A 35 -10.44 4.22 15.06
CA LYS A 35 -10.59 4.35 13.60
C LYS A 35 -9.30 4.77 12.87
N LEU A 36 -8.24 4.97 13.64
CA LEU A 36 -6.92 5.41 13.20
C LEU A 36 -5.89 4.43 13.73
N GLY A 37 -4.81 4.21 13.00
CA GLY A 37 -3.57 3.77 13.62
C GLY A 37 -2.37 4.53 13.13
N ILE A 38 -1.35 4.56 13.97
CA ILE A 38 -0.13 5.34 13.78
C ILE A 38 1.07 4.42 13.93
N PHE A 39 1.93 4.47 12.92
CA PHE A 39 3.16 3.70 12.79
C PHE A 39 4.29 4.61 12.33
N GLN A 40 5.49 4.04 12.16
CA GLN A 40 6.65 4.76 11.64
C GLN A 40 7.15 4.07 10.38
N THR A 41 7.64 4.87 9.43
CA THR A 41 8.41 4.39 8.29
C THR A 41 9.86 4.14 8.66
N HIS A 42 10.63 3.53 7.75
CA HIS A 42 12.07 3.27 7.90
C HIS A 42 12.92 4.47 8.37
N ASP A 43 12.50 5.70 8.05
CA ASP A 43 13.16 6.95 8.41
C ASP A 43 12.47 7.70 9.57
N GLY A 44 11.61 7.01 10.34
CA GLY A 44 10.94 7.55 11.52
C GLY A 44 9.76 8.50 11.25
N GLN A 45 9.38 8.72 9.99
CA GLN A 45 8.21 9.54 9.67
C GLN A 45 6.92 8.84 10.10
N LEU A 46 5.97 9.61 10.63
CA LEU A 46 4.67 9.08 11.03
C LEU A 46 3.89 8.61 9.80
N LEU A 47 3.36 7.39 9.88
CA LEU A 47 2.45 6.80 8.91
C LEU A 47 1.10 6.53 9.57
N GLN A 48 0.04 7.03 8.96
CA GLN A 48 -1.32 6.86 9.42
C GLN A 48 -2.12 5.92 8.52
N PHE A 49 -2.79 4.96 9.15
CA PHE A 49 -3.81 4.12 8.55
C PHE A 49 -5.18 4.55 9.08
N TRP A 50 -6.14 4.70 8.18
CA TRP A 50 -7.48 5.15 8.52
C TRP A 50 -8.47 4.06 8.15
N GLN A 51 -9.53 3.92 8.95
CA GLN A 51 -10.59 2.95 8.68
C GLN A 51 -11.20 3.12 7.27
N ASP A 52 -11.29 4.36 6.78
CA ASP A 52 -11.82 4.67 5.43
C ASP A 52 -10.94 4.17 4.27
N ARG A 53 -9.74 3.64 4.54
CA ARG A 53 -8.81 3.11 3.52
C ARG A 53 -8.97 1.63 3.24
N TYR A 54 -9.93 0.94 3.85
CA TYR A 54 -10.26 -0.45 3.51
C TYR A 54 -10.48 -0.64 2.01
N ASP A 55 -11.26 0.24 1.39
CA ASP A 55 -11.62 0.05 -0.02
C ASP A 55 -10.39 0.13 -0.93
N HIS A 56 -9.46 1.00 -0.60
CA HIS A 56 -8.19 1.11 -1.33
C HIS A 56 -7.23 -0.06 -1.08
N ALA A 57 -7.36 -0.73 0.07
CA ALA A 57 -6.59 -1.91 0.41
C ALA A 57 -7.15 -3.18 -0.26
N PHE A 58 -8.47 -3.30 -0.43
CA PHE A 58 -9.10 -4.57 -0.80
C PHE A 58 -9.78 -4.59 -2.16
N PHE A 59 -10.04 -3.43 -2.76
CA PHE A 59 -10.76 -3.35 -4.02
C PHE A 59 -9.92 -2.73 -5.12
N THR A 60 -10.28 -3.09 -6.35
CA THR A 60 -9.74 -2.55 -7.58
C THR A 60 -10.87 -2.23 -8.55
N SER A 61 -10.51 -1.60 -9.66
CA SER A 61 -11.42 -1.28 -10.75
C SER A 61 -11.52 -2.43 -11.74
N SER A 62 -12.73 -2.79 -12.15
CA SER A 62 -12.99 -3.68 -13.30
C SER A 62 -12.43 -3.12 -14.62
N ASN A 63 -12.27 -1.80 -14.72
CA ASN A 63 -11.72 -1.11 -15.90
C ASN A 63 -10.68 -0.06 -15.48
N ARG A 64 -9.54 -0.51 -14.97
CA ARG A 64 -8.49 0.38 -14.46
C ARG A 64 -7.96 1.37 -15.51
N ALA A 65 -8.02 1.04 -16.80
CA ALA A 65 -7.53 1.89 -17.89
C ALA A 65 -8.38 3.15 -18.09
N ARG A 66 -9.71 3.05 -17.91
CA ARG A 66 -10.64 4.18 -18.08
C ARG A 66 -11.15 4.74 -16.76
N HIS A 67 -11.26 3.91 -15.73
CA HIS A 67 -11.91 4.21 -14.46
C HIS A 67 -11.09 3.68 -13.28
N SER A 68 -9.85 4.14 -13.14
CA SER A 68 -8.92 3.66 -12.10
C SER A 68 -9.40 3.87 -10.65
N ASP A 69 -10.34 4.79 -10.46
CA ASP A 69 -10.98 5.14 -9.20
C ASP A 69 -12.08 4.16 -8.80
N TRP A 70 -12.68 3.39 -9.72
CA TRP A 70 -13.68 2.38 -9.36
C TRP A 70 -13.10 1.34 -8.37
N LYS A 71 -13.96 0.91 -7.44
CA LYS A 71 -13.66 -0.04 -6.35
C LYS A 71 -14.71 -1.14 -6.34
N ASP A 72 -15.02 -1.65 -7.53
CA ASP A 72 -16.12 -2.56 -7.82
C ASP A 72 -15.70 -4.04 -7.88
N VAL A 73 -14.39 -4.33 -7.86
CA VAL A 73 -13.85 -5.69 -7.90
C VAL A 73 -13.04 -5.97 -6.65
N VAL A 74 -13.29 -7.12 -6.00
CA VAL A 74 -12.48 -7.60 -4.87
C VAL A 74 -11.10 -8.03 -5.36
N ALA A 75 -10.07 -7.39 -4.83
CA ALA A 75 -8.67 -7.69 -5.09
C ALA A 75 -8.13 -8.64 -4.02
N ARG A 76 -8.47 -9.93 -4.15
CA ARG A 76 -8.12 -10.98 -3.17
C ARG A 76 -6.63 -11.00 -2.86
N GLU A 77 -5.79 -10.80 -3.87
CA GLU A 77 -4.33 -10.79 -3.73
C GLU A 77 -3.80 -9.66 -2.84
N ARG A 78 -4.56 -8.57 -2.67
CA ARG A 78 -4.20 -7.50 -1.72
C ARG A 78 -4.59 -7.85 -0.30
N ILE A 79 -5.73 -8.53 -0.11
CA ILE A 79 -6.14 -9.05 1.20
C ILE A 79 -5.13 -10.10 1.68
N GLU A 80 -4.73 -11.03 0.80
CA GLU A 80 -3.73 -12.05 1.12
C GLU A 80 -2.39 -11.46 1.59
N ARG A 81 -2.02 -10.29 1.06
CA ARG A 81 -0.76 -9.61 1.35
C ARG A 81 -0.91 -8.47 2.35
N ILE A 82 -2.00 -8.44 3.11
CA ILE A 82 -2.30 -7.28 3.96
C ILE A 82 -1.15 -6.97 4.91
N TRP A 83 -0.51 -7.97 5.52
CA TRP A 83 0.65 -7.82 6.43
C TRP A 83 1.90 -7.23 5.78
N TRP A 84 2.04 -7.33 4.45
CA TRP A 84 3.26 -6.91 3.77
C TRP A 84 3.50 -5.40 3.89
N ILE A 85 2.43 -4.61 3.98
CA ILE A 85 2.49 -3.15 3.92
C ILE A 85 3.45 -2.60 4.99
N LEU A 86 3.27 -2.97 6.26
CA LEU A 86 4.14 -2.50 7.34
C LEU A 86 5.58 -2.97 7.16
N HIS A 87 5.79 -4.26 6.88
CA HIS A 87 7.14 -4.79 6.66
C HIS A 87 7.89 -4.06 5.54
N VAL A 88 7.20 -3.65 4.49
CA VAL A 88 7.79 -2.89 3.38
C VAL A 88 8.12 -1.46 3.79
N VAL A 89 7.20 -0.72 4.40
CA VAL A 89 7.42 0.70 4.74
C VAL A 89 8.35 0.93 5.92
N GLU A 90 8.44 -0.04 6.83
CA GLU A 90 9.40 -0.06 7.95
C GLU A 90 10.81 -0.47 7.49
N GLY A 91 10.99 -0.88 6.23
CA GLY A 91 12.26 -1.34 5.72
C GLY A 91 12.71 -2.67 6.32
N ARG A 92 11.79 -3.63 6.47
CA ARG A 92 12.13 -4.99 6.93
C ARG A 92 12.31 -5.99 5.78
N VAL A 93 11.97 -5.57 4.56
CA VAL A 93 12.04 -6.40 3.35
C VAL A 93 13.30 -6.03 2.55
N PRO A 94 14.21 -6.98 2.27
CA PRO A 94 15.38 -6.73 1.41
C PRO A 94 14.99 -6.28 0.00
N ASN A 95 15.88 -5.57 -0.70
CA ASN A 95 15.65 -5.04 -2.03
C ASN A 95 14.44 -4.11 -2.10
N THR A 96 14.20 -3.36 -1.01
CA THR A 96 13.15 -2.35 -0.95
C THR A 96 13.76 -0.98 -1.15
N ALA A 97 13.11 -0.16 -1.97
CA ALA A 97 13.49 1.24 -2.16
C ALA A 97 12.29 2.16 -1.93
N CYS A 98 12.54 3.35 -1.39
CA CYS A 98 11.56 4.42 -1.27
C CYS A 98 11.90 5.54 -2.27
N TRP A 99 10.87 5.99 -2.98
CA TRP A 99 10.95 7.03 -3.98
C TRP A 99 9.97 8.15 -3.64
N GLU A 100 10.36 9.39 -3.91
CA GLU A 100 9.50 10.55 -3.93
C GLU A 100 8.96 10.74 -5.35
N ALA A 101 7.66 10.50 -5.52
CA ALA A 101 6.98 10.59 -6.79
C ALA A 101 5.89 11.66 -6.75
N TRP A 102 5.84 12.50 -7.78
CA TRP A 102 4.84 13.56 -7.89
C TRP A 102 3.46 12.98 -8.17
N SER A 103 2.43 13.61 -7.58
CA SER A 103 1.06 13.26 -7.90
C SER A 103 0.78 13.49 -9.39
N SER A 104 0.16 12.52 -10.05
CA SER A 104 -0.35 12.68 -11.42
C SER A 104 -1.43 13.76 -11.52
N SER A 105 -2.02 14.17 -10.39
CA SER A 105 -3.07 15.19 -10.34
C SER A 105 -2.56 16.63 -10.44
N GLY A 106 -1.25 16.88 -10.67
CA GLY A 106 -0.67 18.22 -10.84
C GLY A 106 -0.67 19.11 -9.58
N ARG A 107 -0.97 18.54 -8.42
CA ARG A 107 -1.08 19.23 -7.13
C ARG A 107 0.32 19.61 -6.60
N ARG A 108 0.54 20.89 -6.26
CA ARG A 108 1.76 21.40 -5.58
C ARG A 108 1.77 21.05 -4.09
N PHE A 109 1.77 19.76 -3.78
CA PHE A 109 1.97 19.24 -2.43
C PHE A 109 3.37 18.64 -2.35
N PRO A 110 3.90 18.36 -1.15
CA PRO A 110 5.06 17.48 -1.03
C PRO A 110 4.86 16.20 -1.87
N PRO A 111 5.93 15.57 -2.37
CA PRO A 111 5.81 14.37 -3.19
C PRO A 111 5.22 13.21 -2.37
N ASN A 112 4.51 12.32 -3.06
CA ASN A 112 4.09 11.04 -2.49
C ASN A 112 5.33 10.18 -2.24
N ARG A 113 5.22 9.26 -1.28
CA ARG A 113 6.22 8.20 -1.11
C ARG A 113 5.73 6.92 -1.77
N LEU A 114 6.60 6.35 -2.58
CA LEU A 114 6.43 5.07 -3.25
C LEU A 114 7.48 4.10 -2.74
N TYR A 115 7.06 3.11 -1.97
CA TYR A 115 7.90 1.99 -1.59
C TYR A 115 7.76 0.88 -2.60
N ILE A 116 8.87 0.26 -2.97
CA ILE A 116 8.93 -0.81 -3.98
C ILE A 116 9.77 -1.94 -3.41
N ALA A 117 9.15 -3.08 -3.13
CA ALA A 117 9.84 -4.33 -2.84
C ALA A 117 10.06 -5.07 -4.17
N ALA A 118 11.21 -4.83 -4.80
CA ALA A 118 11.45 -5.18 -6.20
C ALA A 118 11.35 -6.69 -6.47
N SER A 119 11.85 -7.52 -5.56
CA SER A 119 11.79 -8.99 -5.67
C SER A 119 10.36 -9.56 -5.72
N TYR A 120 9.37 -8.78 -5.29
CA TYR A 120 7.96 -9.20 -5.24
C TYR A 120 7.06 -8.41 -6.20
N ASN A 121 7.63 -7.49 -6.98
CA ASN A 121 6.87 -6.52 -7.79
C ASN A 121 5.76 -5.83 -6.99
N TYR A 122 5.98 -5.61 -5.69
CA TYR A 122 4.98 -5.11 -4.76
C TYR A 122 5.31 -3.66 -4.40
N LEU A 123 4.28 -2.81 -4.38
CA LEU A 123 4.43 -1.41 -4.08
C LEU A 123 3.45 -0.94 -3.01
N VAL A 124 3.87 0.10 -2.28
CA VAL A 124 3.05 0.80 -1.29
C VAL A 124 3.13 2.30 -1.57
N TRP A 125 1.95 2.92 -1.76
CA TRP A 125 1.80 4.35 -1.93
C TRP A 125 1.40 5.02 -0.63
N LEU A 126 2.12 6.08 -0.28
CA LEU A 126 1.80 6.97 0.82
C LEU A 126 1.63 8.39 0.31
N THR A 127 0.61 9.09 0.80
CA THR A 127 0.35 10.50 0.51
C THR A 127 0.78 11.36 1.68
N PRO A 128 1.44 12.51 1.46
CA PRO A 128 1.84 13.39 2.57
C PRO A 128 0.61 14.04 3.19
N LYS A 129 0.67 14.25 4.50
CA LYS A 129 -0.36 14.95 5.25
C LYS A 129 0.00 16.42 5.47
N TYR A 130 -1.04 17.26 5.52
CA TYR A 130 -0.89 18.60 6.08
C TYR A 130 -0.47 18.48 7.57
N GLY A 131 0.56 19.21 7.96
CA GLY A 131 1.15 19.11 9.31
C GLY A 131 2.21 18.02 9.48
N GLY A 132 2.62 17.32 8.42
CA GLY A 132 3.71 16.36 8.43
C GLY A 132 3.28 14.89 8.51
N GLY A 133 4.22 14.00 8.20
CA GLY A 133 3.98 12.57 8.06
C GLY A 133 3.17 12.20 6.83
N PHE A 134 2.69 10.96 6.80
CA PHE A 134 2.07 10.32 5.65
C PHE A 134 0.78 9.59 6.01
N LYS A 135 -0.14 9.47 5.04
CA LYS A 135 -1.32 8.62 5.07
C LYS A 135 -1.11 7.46 4.10
N PHE A 136 -1.51 6.26 4.50
CA PHE A 136 -1.59 5.12 3.60
C PHE A 136 -2.61 5.37 2.49
N GLU A 137 -2.21 5.18 1.23
CA GLU A 137 -3.07 5.37 0.08
C GLU A 137 -3.51 4.05 -0.54
N SER A 138 -2.56 3.19 -0.93
CA SER A 138 -2.85 1.86 -1.50
C SER A 138 -1.59 1.00 -1.52
N ALA A 139 -1.76 -0.30 -1.68
CA ALA A 139 -0.66 -1.24 -1.92
C ALA A 139 -1.12 -2.39 -2.83
N TYR A 140 -0.27 -2.81 -3.76
CA TYR A 140 -0.60 -3.83 -4.74
C TYR A 140 0.65 -4.36 -5.46
N SER A 141 0.51 -5.52 -6.12
CA SER A 141 1.50 -5.98 -7.09
C SER A 141 1.30 -5.26 -8.43
N ALA A 142 2.38 -4.77 -9.02
CA ALA A 142 2.37 -4.02 -10.27
C ALA A 142 3.21 -4.73 -11.34
N HIS A 143 2.87 -4.54 -12.61
CA HIS A 143 3.72 -5.03 -13.68
C HIS A 143 5.07 -4.28 -13.68
N PRO A 144 6.20 -4.91 -14.02
CA PRO A 144 7.50 -4.23 -14.07
C PRO A 144 7.49 -2.93 -14.88
N ASN A 145 6.80 -2.90 -16.02
CA ASN A 145 6.64 -1.69 -16.83
C ASN A 145 5.93 -0.54 -16.08
N ASP A 146 4.96 -0.85 -15.21
CA ASP A 146 4.31 0.17 -14.38
C ASP A 146 5.27 0.70 -13.32
N ILE A 147 6.06 -0.19 -12.71
CA ILE A 147 7.09 0.18 -11.74
C ILE A 147 8.10 1.14 -12.36
N GLU A 148 8.61 0.84 -13.55
CA GLU A 148 9.55 1.73 -14.25
C GLU A 148 8.90 3.07 -14.63
N ARG A 149 7.63 3.05 -15.05
CA ARG A 149 6.87 4.28 -15.30
C ARG A 149 6.72 5.13 -14.04
N TYR A 150 6.44 4.54 -12.88
CA TYR A 150 6.34 5.28 -11.61
C TYR A 150 7.68 5.84 -11.15
N LYS A 151 8.79 5.16 -11.48
CA LYS A 151 10.14 5.65 -11.19
C LYS A 151 10.52 6.85 -12.06
N LYS A 152 9.99 6.95 -13.28
CA LYS A 152 10.30 8.04 -14.22
C LYS A 152 9.93 9.41 -13.64
N GLY A 153 10.93 10.27 -13.43
CA GLY A 153 10.73 11.60 -12.84
C GLY A 153 10.54 11.61 -11.32
N SER A 154 10.69 10.46 -10.67
CA SER A 154 10.73 10.33 -9.20
C SER A 154 12.17 10.35 -8.70
N ARG A 155 12.36 10.73 -7.44
CA ARG A 155 13.67 10.75 -6.77
C ARG A 155 13.77 9.59 -5.78
N LYS A 156 14.74 8.70 -5.95
CA LYS A 156 15.01 7.67 -4.92
C LYS A 156 15.57 8.37 -3.68
N ILE A 157 14.96 8.12 -2.52
CA ILE A 157 15.39 8.71 -1.24
C ILE A 157 15.94 7.68 -0.26
N TRP A 158 15.68 6.38 -0.49
CA TRP A 158 16.21 5.30 0.33
C TRP A 158 16.20 3.97 -0.42
N SER A 159 17.13 3.09 -0.07
CA SER A 159 17.14 1.68 -0.49
C SER A 159 17.96 0.82 0.46
N GLN A 160 17.64 -0.47 0.53
CA GLN A 160 18.39 -1.51 1.21
C GLN A 160 18.38 -2.83 0.45
#